data_AF-A0A426QHJ7-F1
#
_entry.id   AF-A0A426QHJ7-F1
#
_cell.length_a   1.000
_cell.length_b   1.000
_cell.length_c   1.000
_cell.angle_alpha   90.00
_cell.angle_beta   90.00
_cell.angle_gamma   90.00
#
_symmetry.space_group_name_H-M   'P 1'
#
loop_
_entity.id
_entity.type
_entity.pdbx_description
1 polymer ?
#
loop_
_entity_poly.entity_id
_entity_poly.type
_entity_poly.pdbx_seq_one_letter_code
_entity_poly.pdbx_strand_id
1 'polypeptide(L)'
;MNASEALAEGLHLAADRLALRLAVRALGAAEQVERIRVRDVLSLDDYARVLDYLAKLTPVRDVEVLAVEGNDLDLLLALDGERQTLERLLDIGRVLERDAAAPEPVYRLTPR
;
A
#
# COMPACT_ATOMS: atom_id res chain seq x y z
N MET A 1 -15.22 19.98 -13.22
CA MET A 1 -14.29 19.00 -13.80
C MET A 1 -14.02 19.42 -15.23
N ASN A 2 -12.84 19.99 -15.45
CA ASN A 2 -12.45 20.59 -16.73
C ASN A 2 -11.69 19.54 -17.56
N ALA A 3 -11.69 19.66 -18.90
CA ALA A 3 -11.09 18.66 -19.78
C ALA A 3 -9.60 18.36 -19.47
N SER A 4 -8.87 19.36 -18.96
CA SER A 4 -7.47 19.21 -18.54
C SER A 4 -7.30 18.34 -17.28
N GLU A 5 -8.24 18.41 -16.34
CA GLU A 5 -8.18 17.62 -15.09
C GLU A 5 -8.45 16.14 -15.38
N ALA A 6 -9.43 15.85 -16.23
CA ALA A 6 -9.74 14.47 -16.63
C ALA A 6 -8.59 13.80 -17.41
N LEU A 7 -7.84 14.58 -18.20
CA LEU A 7 -6.66 14.08 -18.91
C LEU A 7 -5.50 13.78 -17.95
N ALA A 8 -5.24 14.66 -16.99
CA ALA A 8 -4.20 14.47 -15.98
C ALA A 8 -4.48 13.22 -15.14
N GLU A 9 -5.73 13.04 -14.71
CA GLU A 9 -6.17 11.83 -13.99
C GLU A 9 -5.96 10.57 -14.81
N GLY A 10 -6.34 10.58 -16.09
CA GLY A 10 -6.15 9.44 -16.99
C GLY A 10 -4.67 9.07 -17.19
N LEU A 11 -3.79 10.08 -17.26
CA LEU A 11 -2.35 9.87 -17.33
C LEU A 11 -1.79 9.30 -16.03
N HIS A 12 -2.26 9.78 -14.88
CA HIS A 12 -1.88 9.27 -13.57
C HIS A 12 -2.23 7.80 -13.41
N LEU A 13 -3.48 7.42 -13.73
CA LEU A 13 -3.93 6.03 -13.70
C LEU A 13 -3.13 5.12 -14.65
N ALA A 14 -2.75 5.63 -15.82
CA ALA A 14 -1.90 4.89 -16.76
C ALA A 14 -0.48 4.70 -16.23
N ALA A 15 0.10 5.75 -15.63
CA ALA A 15 1.41 5.69 -14.99
C ALA A 15 1.40 4.72 -13.81
N ASP A 16 0.37 4.74 -12.97
CA ASP A 16 0.21 3.81 -11.86
C ASP A 16 0.12 2.36 -12.32
N ARG A 17 -0.64 2.08 -13.39
CA ARG A 17 -0.71 0.73 -13.98
C ARG A 17 0.64 0.25 -14.49
N LEU A 18 1.44 1.14 -15.09
CA LEU A 18 2.78 0.81 -15.54
C LEU A 18 3.73 0.57 -14.36
N ALA A 19 3.67 1.42 -13.33
CA ALA A 19 4.44 1.26 -12.10
C ALA A 19 4.14 -0.10 -11.43
N LEU A 20 2.85 -0.42 -11.26
CA LEU A 20 2.38 -1.72 -10.78
C LEU A 20 2.95 -2.88 -11.59
N ARG A 21 2.87 -2.83 -12.92
CA ARG A 21 3.36 -3.91 -13.78
C ARG A 21 4.88 -4.10 -13.68
N LEU A 22 5.63 -3.00 -13.57
CA LEU A 22 7.09 -3.04 -13.45
C LEU A 22 7.51 -3.57 -12.08
N ALA A 23 6.84 -3.14 -11.02
CA ALA A 23 7.11 -3.57 -9.67
C ALA A 23 6.73 -5.05 -9.44
N VAL A 24 5.61 -5.54 -9.99
CA VAL A 24 5.29 -6.99 -10.04
C VAL A 24 6.46 -7.79 -10.64
N ARG A 25 7.07 -7.29 -11.71
CA ARG A 25 8.21 -7.96 -12.35
C ARG A 25 9.47 -7.93 -11.48
N ALA A 26 9.67 -6.86 -10.70
CA ALA A 26 10.77 -6.77 -9.73
C ALA A 26 10.58 -7.75 -8.55
N LEU A 27 9.34 -7.92 -8.08
CA LEU A 27 8.97 -8.76 -6.93
C LEU A 27 8.90 -10.27 -7.24
N GLY A 28 9.01 -10.69 -8.51
CA GLY A 28 9.10 -12.10 -8.90
C GLY A 28 7.76 -12.86 -8.89
N ALA A 29 7.78 -14.15 -8.50
CA ALA A 29 6.66 -15.11 -8.61
C ALA A 29 5.53 -14.90 -7.58
N ALA A 30 5.08 -13.66 -7.37
CA ALA A 30 3.93 -13.37 -6.49
C ALA A 30 2.67 -13.93 -7.11
N GLU A 31 1.86 -14.59 -6.29
CA GLU A 31 0.51 -14.97 -6.71
C GLU A 31 -0.34 -13.71 -6.87
N GLN A 32 -0.14 -12.73 -6.00
CA GLN A 32 -0.88 -11.48 -6.02
C GLN A 32 0.00 -10.30 -5.61
N VAL A 33 -0.31 -9.12 -6.14
CA VAL A 33 0.32 -7.86 -5.74
C VAL A 33 -0.78 -6.86 -5.35
N GLU A 34 -0.59 -6.18 -4.22
CA GLU A 34 -1.54 -5.24 -3.63
C GLU A 34 -0.90 -3.86 -3.44
N ARG A 35 -1.50 -2.80 -3.98
CA ARG A 35 -1.10 -1.42 -3.65
C ARG A 35 -1.91 -0.94 -2.46
N ILE A 36 -1.24 -0.41 -1.45
CA ILE A 36 -1.87 0.21 -0.29
C ILE A 36 -1.29 1.60 -0.05
N ARG A 37 -2.08 2.49 0.57
CA ARG A 37 -1.61 3.78 1.09
C ARG A 37 -1.68 3.77 2.60
N VAL A 38 -0.60 4.18 3.28
CA VAL A 38 -0.56 4.31 4.74
C VAL A 38 -0.40 5.78 5.10
N ARG A 39 -1.34 6.32 5.86
CA ARG A 39 -1.34 7.72 6.33
C ARG A 39 -0.85 7.82 7.77
N ASP A 40 -0.57 9.05 8.19
CA ASP A 40 -0.12 9.42 9.52
C ASP A 40 1.24 8.82 9.89
N VAL A 41 2.14 8.70 8.90
CA VAL A 41 3.54 8.30 9.09
C VAL A 41 4.37 9.56 9.31
N LEU A 42 4.50 9.97 10.57
CA LEU A 42 5.03 11.30 10.93
C LEU A 42 6.53 11.30 11.22
N SER A 43 7.14 10.13 11.37
CA SER A 43 8.53 9.97 11.77
C SER A 43 9.22 8.77 11.12
N LEU A 44 10.54 8.74 11.20
CA LEU A 44 11.31 7.58 10.75
C LEU A 44 10.99 6.31 11.56
N ASP A 45 10.62 6.46 12.83
CA ASP A 45 10.22 5.33 13.67
C ASP A 45 8.85 4.78 13.23
N ASP A 46 7.92 5.66 12.84
CA ASP A 46 6.64 5.26 12.24
C ASP A 46 6.85 4.52 10.92
N TYR A 47 7.74 5.02 10.06
CA TYR A 47 8.12 4.37 8.81
C TYR A 47 8.66 2.96 9.06
N ALA A 48 9.64 2.82 9.96
CA ALA A 48 10.20 1.52 10.32
C ALA A 48 9.14 0.59 10.90
N ARG A 49 8.26 1.10 11.77
CA ARG A 49 7.16 0.33 12.37
C ARG A 49 6.19 -0.20 11.32
N VAL A 50 5.83 0.59 10.31
CA VAL A 50 4.94 0.17 9.22
C VAL A 50 5.59 -0.97 8.43
N LEU A 51 6.84 -0.80 7.98
CA LEU A 51 7.54 -1.81 7.20
C LEU A 51 7.77 -3.09 7.98
N ASP A 52 8.25 -2.99 9.23
CA ASP A 52 8.48 -4.13 10.11
C ASP A 52 7.20 -4.89 10.42
N TYR A 53 6.08 -4.17 10.57
CA TYR A 53 4.79 -4.80 10.80
C TYR A 53 4.33 -5.59 9.58
N LEU A 54 4.33 -4.97 8.40
CA LEU A 54 3.89 -5.60 7.15
C LEU A 54 4.78 -6.80 6.78
N ALA A 55 6.10 -6.68 6.90
CA ALA A 55 7.04 -7.76 6.60
C ALA A 55 6.91 -8.98 7.55
N LYS A 56 6.27 -8.82 8.71
CA LYS A 56 6.01 -9.93 9.65
C LYS A 56 4.69 -10.65 9.39
N LEU A 57 3.83 -10.11 8.53
CA LEU A 57 2.55 -10.75 8.21
C LEU A 57 2.80 -11.94 7.29
N THR A 58 2.36 -13.13 7.70
CA THR A 58 2.52 -14.38 6.94
C THR A 58 2.15 -14.29 5.46
N PRO A 59 1.05 -13.63 5.02
CA PRO A 59 0.73 -13.55 3.60
C PRO A 59 1.59 -12.55 2.83
N VAL A 60 2.38 -11.70 3.49
CA VAL A 60 3.23 -10.70 2.84
C VAL A 60 4.60 -11.31 2.61
N ARG A 61 4.95 -11.50 1.34
CA ARG A 61 6.29 -11.96 0.95
C ARG A 61 7.29 -10.82 0.93
N ASP A 62 6.87 -9.68 0.40
CA ASP A 62 7.75 -8.53 0.20
C ASP A 62 6.97 -7.21 0.23
N VAL A 63 7.65 -6.13 0.58
CA VAL A 63 7.12 -4.78 0.72
C VAL A 63 8.02 -3.80 -0.02
N GLU A 64 7.49 -3.18 -1.07
CA GLU A 64 8.20 -2.15 -1.83
C GLU A 64 7.58 -0.77 -1.58
N VAL A 65 8.41 0.23 -1.32
CA VAL A 65 7.96 1.62 -1.19
C VAL A 65 7.95 2.26 -2.57
N LEU A 66 6.76 2.61 -3.06
CA LEU A 66 6.59 3.25 -4.36
C LEU A 66 6.84 4.75 -4.28
N ALA A 67 6.30 5.40 -3.25
CA ALA A 67 6.44 6.84 -3.04
C ALA A 67 6.25 7.21 -1.56
N VAL A 68 6.82 8.36 -1.20
CA VAL A 68 6.59 9.03 0.08
C VAL A 68 6.10 10.44 -0.23
N GLU A 69 4.86 10.74 0.13
CA GLU A 69 4.20 12.01 -0.16
C GLU A 69 3.76 12.68 1.14
N GLY A 70 4.56 13.63 1.63
CA GLY A 70 4.31 14.24 2.93
C GLY A 70 4.40 13.22 4.06
N ASN A 71 3.25 12.90 4.68
CA ASN A 71 3.12 11.93 5.77
C ASN A 71 2.48 10.60 5.31
N ASP A 72 2.36 10.41 4.01
CA ASP A 72 1.71 9.26 3.41
C ASP A 72 2.75 8.38 2.69
N LEU A 73 2.62 7.07 2.86
CA LEU A 73 3.41 6.05 2.17
C LEU A 73 2.54 5.32 1.16
N ASP A 74 2.97 5.33 -0.09
CA ASP A 74 2.43 4.44 -1.12
C ASP A 74 3.31 3.19 -1.19
N LEU A 75 2.70 2.05 -0.90
CA LEU A 75 3.37 0.77 -0.78
C LEU A 75 2.81 -0.23 -1.77
N LEU A 76 3.68 -1.14 -2.21
CA LEU A 76 3.31 -2.30 -2.99
C LEU A 76 3.68 -3.56 -2.22
N LEU A 77 2.70 -4.42 -2.01
CA LEU A 77 2.87 -5.67 -1.27
C LEU A 77 2.83 -6.84 -2.25
N ALA A 78 3.86 -7.67 -2.25
CA ALA A 78 3.81 -8.99 -2.86
C ALA A 78 3.21 -9.98 -1.87
N LEU A 79 2.17 -10.70 -2.29
CA LEU A 79 1.47 -11.64 -1.44
C LEU A 79 1.67 -13.08 -1.91
N ASP A 80 1.93 -13.96 -0.94
CA ASP A 80 1.90 -15.43 -1.08
C ASP A 80 0.55 -15.95 -0.55
N GLY A 81 -0.53 -15.40 -1.08
CA GLY A 81 -1.89 -15.78 -0.71
C GLY A 81 -2.92 -14.69 -1.02
N GLU A 82 -4.13 -14.89 -0.50
CA GLU A 82 -5.28 -14.03 -0.81
C GLU A 82 -5.28 -12.71 -0.04
N ARG A 83 -5.72 -11.63 -0.72
CA ARG A 83 -5.97 -10.30 -0.12
C ARG A 83 -6.76 -10.36 1.20
N GLN A 84 -7.79 -11.19 1.24
CA GLN A 84 -8.70 -11.25 2.40
C GLN A 84 -7.99 -11.77 3.66
N THR A 85 -6.94 -12.58 3.51
CA THR A 85 -6.13 -13.04 4.64
C THR A 85 -5.25 -11.91 5.16
N LEU A 86 -4.67 -11.10 4.27
CA LEU A 86 -3.96 -9.87 4.66
C LEU A 86 -4.89 -8.94 5.44
N GLU A 87 -6.07 -8.61 4.91
CA GLU A 87 -7.03 -7.69 5.54
C GLU A 87 -7.41 -8.15 6.95
N ARG A 88 -7.72 -9.44 7.14
CA ARG A 88 -8.02 -10.00 8.47
C ARG A 88 -6.85 -9.86 9.44
N LEU A 89 -5.62 -10.11 9.00
CA LEU A 89 -4.44 -9.98 9.87
C LEU A 89 -4.15 -8.54 10.23
N LEU A 90 -4.37 -7.60 9.30
CA LEU A 90 -4.27 -6.16 9.56
C LEU A 90 -5.26 -5.74 10.65
N ASP A 91 -6.51 -6.19 10.55
CA ASP A 91 -7.56 -5.91 11.55
C ASP A 91 -7.24 -6.49 12.93
N ILE A 92 -6.62 -7.68 12.99
CA ILE A 92 -6.21 -8.33 14.24
C ILE A 92 -5.04 -7.57 14.89
N GLY A 93 -4.02 -7.20 14.11
CA GLY A 93 -2.80 -6.59 14.64
C GLY A 93 -2.99 -5.15 15.12
N ARG A 94 -4.02 -4.43 14.64
CA ARG A 94 -4.38 -3.06 15.07
C ARG A 94 -3.26 -2.02 14.95
N VAL A 95 -2.20 -2.31 14.19
CA VAL A 95 -1.14 -1.33 13.86
C VAL A 95 -1.59 -0.42 12.72
N LEU A 96 -2.32 -0.99 11.76
CA LEU A 96 -2.89 -0.28 10.63
C LEU A 96 -4.41 -0.40 10.69
N GLU A 97 -5.11 0.72 10.66
CA GLU A 97 -6.58 0.77 10.66
C GLU A 97 -7.07 1.12 9.26
N ARG A 98 -7.96 0.30 8.69
CA ARG A 98 -8.54 0.55 7.36
C ARG A 98 -9.43 1.79 7.41
N ASP A 99 -9.23 2.73 6.47
CA ASP A 99 -10.22 3.76 6.21
C ASP A 99 -11.34 3.16 5.35
N ALA A 100 -12.47 2.85 6.00
CA ALA A 100 -13.64 2.29 5.35
C ALA A 100 -14.33 3.25 4.36
N ALA A 101 -14.04 4.56 4.42
CA ALA A 101 -14.58 5.54 3.49
C ALA A 101 -13.78 5.62 2.18
N ALA A 102 -12.56 5.07 2.15
CA ALA A 102 -11.73 5.07 0.96
C ALA A 102 -12.11 3.89 0.03
N PRO A 103 -12.30 4.14 -1.28
CA PRO A 103 -12.57 3.07 -2.25
C PRO A 103 -11.33 2.17 -2.47
N GLU A 104 -10.15 2.71 -2.20
CA GLU A 104 -8.86 2.02 -2.30
C GLU A 104 -8.37 1.51 -0.93
N PRO A 105 -7.37 0.62 -0.89
CA PRO A 105 -6.77 0.13 0.35
C PRO A 105 -5.96 1.22 1.08
N VAL A 106 -6.67 2.15 1.72
CA VAL A 106 -6.07 3.21 2.53
C VAL A 106 -6.13 2.83 4.00
N TYR A 107 -4.99 2.89 4.65
CA TYR A 107 -4.83 2.60 6.07
C TYR A 107 -4.28 3.80 6.81
N ARG A 108 -4.56 3.87 8.11
CA ARG A 108 -4.00 4.82 9.04
C ARG A 108 -3.10 4.10 10.02
N LEU A 109 -1.89 4.63 10.25
CA LEU A 109 -1.04 4.15 11.33
C LEU A 109 -1.65 4.52 12.69
N THR A 110 -1.86 3.54 13.55
CA THR A 110 -2.38 3.80 14.89
C THR A 110 -1.29 4.44 15.76
N PRO A 111 -1.60 5.45 16.60
CA PRO A 111 -0.64 6.00 17.55
C PRO A 111 -0.20 4.93 18.57
N ARG A 112 0.99 5.09 19.14
CA ARG A 112 1.48 4.24 20.24
C ARG A 112 0.78 4.52 21.57
#